data_AF-A0A3R9UBN5-F1
#
_entry.id   AF-A0A3R9UBN5-F1
#
_cell.length_a   1.000
_cell.length_b   1.000
_cell.length_c   1.000
_cell.angle_alpha   90.00
_cell.angle_beta   90.00
_cell.angle_gamma   90.00
#
_symmetry.space_group_name_H-M   'P 1'
#
loop_
_entity.id
_entity.type
_entity.pdbx_description
1 polymer ?
#
loop_
_entity_poly.entity_id
_entity_poly.type
_entity_poly.pdbx_seq_one_letter_code
_entity_poly.pdbx_strand_id
1 'polypeptide(L)'
;MSLSRIRLASLHDKVISAEQAAQFIENGMTVGMSGFTRAGEAKAVPQALVELAKKNPLKITLITGASLGNDLDKQLTEAGVLSRRMPFQVDNTLRRAINNGEVMFIDQHLSETVEQMRNQQLKRPDVAVIEAIAITEDGGIIPTTSVGNSASFAIFAEKVIVEINTSLSESFEGLHDIYIPTYRPTRTPIPLTKVDERIGTTAIQIDPSKIVGIVFNDTHDSPSTVTPPDDETQGIANHLIAFFEKEVAEGRLPKNLGPLQA
;
A
#
# COMPACT_ATOMS: atom_id res chain seq x y z
N MET A 1 1.80 15.53 21.19
CA MET A 1 1.30 14.29 20.56
C MET A 1 1.53 13.15 21.53
N SER A 2 0.55 12.25 21.71
CA SER A 2 0.75 11.06 22.56
C SER A 2 1.68 10.07 21.85
N LEU A 3 2.67 9.53 22.56
CA LEU A 3 3.55 8.47 22.05
C LEU A 3 2.97 7.07 22.28
N SER A 4 1.74 6.94 22.77
CA SER A 4 1.10 5.64 23.07
C SER A 4 0.97 4.71 21.86
N ARG A 5 0.94 5.25 20.63
CA ARG A 5 0.95 4.48 19.38
C ARG A 5 2.33 3.95 19.00
N ILE A 6 3.40 4.31 19.73
CA ILE A 6 4.77 3.86 19.48
C ILE A 6 5.23 3.14 20.75
N ARG A 7 4.99 1.82 20.82
CA ARG A 7 5.14 1.06 22.07
C ARG A 7 6.57 0.58 22.31
N LEU A 8 7.43 0.63 21.29
CA LEU A 8 8.87 0.47 21.45
C LEU A 8 9.53 1.82 21.79
N ALA A 9 9.87 2.01 23.08
CA ALA A 9 10.38 3.28 23.61
C ALA A 9 11.66 3.80 22.90
N SER A 10 12.50 2.91 22.40
CA SER A 10 13.73 3.29 21.67
C SER A 10 13.48 3.95 20.32
N LEU A 11 12.22 4.02 19.85
CA LEU A 11 11.84 4.72 18.62
C LEU A 11 11.26 6.11 18.88
N HIS A 12 11.09 6.52 20.14
CA HIS A 12 10.49 7.82 20.47
C HIS A 12 11.35 9.00 19.96
N ASP A 13 12.67 8.83 19.89
CA ASP A 13 13.60 9.81 19.34
C ASP A 13 13.59 9.89 17.80
N LYS A 14 12.92 8.95 17.12
CA LYS A 14 12.70 8.96 15.67
C LYS A 14 11.48 9.77 15.25
N VAL A 15 10.71 10.30 16.20
CA VAL A 15 9.55 11.14 15.87
C VAL A 15 10.04 12.49 15.31
N ILE A 16 9.69 12.76 14.05
CA ILE A 16 10.13 13.93 13.28
C ILE A 16 8.96 14.51 12.47
N SER A 17 9.15 15.71 11.91
CA SER A 17 8.14 16.31 11.03
C SER A 17 8.10 15.63 9.66
N ALA A 18 6.98 15.79 8.93
CA ALA A 18 6.86 15.27 7.57
C ALA A 18 7.91 15.86 6.62
N GLU A 19 8.27 17.14 6.80
CA GLU A 19 9.30 17.83 6.03
C GLU A 19 10.69 17.26 6.30
N GLN A 20 11.00 16.92 7.55
CA GLN A 20 12.24 16.24 7.91
C GLN A 20 12.27 14.82 7.34
N ALA A 21 11.16 14.10 7.41
CA ALA A 21 11.06 12.75 6.85
C ALA A 21 11.23 12.75 5.32
N ALA A 22 10.64 13.73 4.61
CA ALA A 22 10.78 13.87 3.17
C ALA A 22 12.23 14.11 2.71
N GLN A 23 13.12 14.63 3.57
CA GLN A 23 14.55 14.78 3.25
C GLN A 23 15.28 13.45 3.07
N PHE A 24 14.74 12.34 3.59
CA PHE A 24 15.32 11.01 3.35
C PHE A 24 15.04 10.49 1.94
N ILE A 25 14.18 11.17 1.17
CA ILE A 25 13.84 10.81 -0.21
C ILE A 25 14.61 11.74 -1.15
N GLU A 26 15.63 11.19 -1.81
CA GLU A 26 16.53 11.93 -2.68
C GLU A 26 16.24 11.68 -4.17
N ASN A 27 16.77 12.56 -5.02
CA ASN A 27 16.62 12.44 -6.47
C ASN A 27 17.20 11.10 -6.98
N GLY A 28 16.43 10.40 -7.81
CA GLY A 28 16.79 9.10 -8.39
C GLY A 28 16.42 7.89 -7.52
N MET A 29 15.92 8.09 -6.29
CA MET A 29 15.52 7.00 -5.42
C MET A 29 14.25 6.28 -5.92
N THR A 30 14.14 5.01 -5.53
CA THR A 30 12.95 4.18 -5.63
C THR A 30 12.24 4.19 -4.28
N VAL A 31 10.99 4.62 -4.26
CA VAL A 31 10.17 4.72 -3.05
C VAL A 31 9.08 3.67 -3.12
N GLY A 32 9.01 2.81 -2.08
CA GLY A 32 7.92 1.87 -1.87
C GLY A 32 6.92 2.47 -0.87
N MET A 33 5.69 2.72 -1.27
CA MET A 33 4.70 3.39 -0.44
C MET A 33 3.48 2.53 -0.18
N SER A 34 2.95 2.56 1.04
CA SER A 34 1.65 1.95 1.33
C SER A 34 0.54 2.63 0.53
N GLY A 35 -0.59 1.95 0.35
CA GLY A 35 -1.73 2.46 -0.43
C GLY A 35 -2.24 1.44 -1.42
N PHE A 36 -3.53 1.10 -1.29
CA PHE A 36 -4.24 0.19 -2.16
C PHE A 36 -5.68 0.67 -2.29
N THR A 37 -6.08 1.06 -3.50
CA THR A 37 -7.45 1.56 -3.79
C THR A 37 -7.91 2.66 -2.84
N ARG A 38 -7.06 3.69 -2.63
CA ARG A 38 -7.28 4.84 -1.73
C ARG A 38 -7.19 4.55 -0.23
N ALA A 39 -7.01 3.28 0.14
CA ALA A 39 -6.95 2.85 1.53
C ALA A 39 -5.49 2.67 1.98
N GLY A 40 -5.15 3.24 3.13
CA GLY A 40 -3.92 2.94 3.87
C GLY A 40 -2.64 3.50 3.25
N GLU A 41 -2.77 4.57 2.48
CA GLU A 41 -1.64 5.29 1.92
C GLU A 41 -1.00 6.24 2.92
N ALA A 42 0.32 6.39 2.87
CA ALA A 42 0.98 7.52 3.53
C ALA A 42 0.57 8.83 2.84
N LYS A 43 0.40 9.90 3.62
CA LYS A 43 -0.22 11.16 3.14
C LYS A 43 0.67 12.36 3.45
N ALA A 44 1.05 12.54 4.71
CA ALA A 44 1.82 13.72 5.14
C ALA A 44 3.22 13.76 4.51
N VAL A 45 3.91 12.62 4.46
CA VAL A 45 5.27 12.55 3.87
C VAL A 45 5.26 12.84 2.35
N PRO A 46 4.41 12.22 1.51
CA PRO A 46 4.37 12.57 0.08
C PRO A 46 3.91 14.02 -0.17
N GLN A 47 3.03 14.58 0.66
CA GLN A 47 2.67 16.01 0.57
C GLN A 47 3.86 16.92 0.89
N ALA A 48 4.64 16.59 1.93
CA ALA A 48 5.87 17.32 2.23
C ALA A 48 6.92 17.19 1.12
N LEU A 49 7.00 16.04 0.45
CA LEU A 49 7.87 15.82 -0.70
C LEU A 49 7.48 16.71 -1.90
N VAL A 50 6.19 16.91 -2.13
CA VAL A 50 5.67 17.85 -3.16
C VAL A 50 6.17 19.27 -2.89
N GLU A 51 6.06 19.75 -1.64
CA GLU A 51 6.53 21.09 -1.27
C GLU A 51 8.06 21.23 -1.36
N LEU A 52 8.79 20.15 -1.05
CA LEU A 52 10.25 20.10 -1.24
C LEU A 52 10.61 20.20 -2.72
N ALA A 53 9.95 19.44 -3.59
CA ALA A 53 10.22 19.40 -5.03
C ALA A 53 9.95 20.72 -5.74
N LYS A 54 8.98 21.52 -5.26
CA LYS A 54 8.73 22.88 -5.77
C LYS A 54 9.92 23.82 -5.56
N LYS A 55 10.71 23.62 -4.51
CA LYS A 55 11.90 24.42 -4.19
C LYS A 55 13.17 23.82 -4.79
N ASN A 56 13.31 22.50 -4.67
CA ASN A 56 14.46 21.72 -5.11
C ASN A 56 13.96 20.53 -5.95
N PRO A 57 13.84 20.70 -7.28
CA PRO A 57 13.29 19.66 -8.15
C PRO A 57 14.04 18.33 -8.01
N LEU A 58 13.29 17.25 -7.85
CA LEU A 58 13.78 15.89 -7.76
C LEU A 58 12.81 14.96 -8.47
N LYS A 59 13.30 13.80 -8.92
CA LYS A 59 12.47 12.75 -9.50
C LYS A 59 12.72 11.40 -8.83
N ILE A 60 11.66 10.64 -8.58
CA ILE A 60 11.72 9.29 -8.00
C ILE A 60 11.04 8.26 -8.89
N THR A 61 11.30 6.99 -8.64
CA THR A 61 10.41 5.89 -9.03
C THR A 61 9.48 5.59 -7.86
N LEU A 62 8.17 5.70 -8.05
CA LEU A 62 7.18 5.39 -7.02
C LEU A 62 6.52 4.03 -7.29
N ILE A 63 6.59 3.15 -6.28
CA ILE A 63 6.01 1.81 -6.29
C ILE A 63 4.99 1.73 -5.15
N THR A 64 3.75 1.36 -5.43
CA THR A 64 2.68 1.26 -4.42
C THR A 64 2.10 -0.16 -4.32
N GLY A 65 1.09 -0.35 -3.47
CA GLY A 65 0.21 -1.52 -3.56
C GLY A 65 -0.63 -1.47 -4.84
N ALA A 66 -1.45 -0.42 -4.98
CA ALA A 66 -2.24 -0.14 -6.17
C ALA A 66 -2.46 1.39 -6.34
N SER A 67 -3.70 1.84 -6.59
CA SER A 67 -4.01 3.27 -6.70
C SER A 67 -4.03 3.98 -5.35
N LEU A 68 -3.71 5.28 -5.41
CA LEU A 68 -3.78 6.21 -4.29
C LEU A 68 -5.07 7.06 -4.36
N GLY A 69 -5.45 7.63 -3.23
CA GLY A 69 -6.44 8.68 -3.05
C GLY A 69 -5.75 10.01 -2.70
N ASN A 70 -6.50 10.89 -2.04
CA ASN A 70 -6.05 12.19 -1.53
C ASN A 70 -5.31 13.07 -2.55
N ASP A 71 -5.65 12.90 -3.84
CA ASP A 71 -4.97 13.53 -4.97
C ASP A 71 -3.43 13.34 -4.96
N LEU A 72 -2.90 12.31 -4.29
CA LEU A 72 -1.44 12.16 -4.10
C LEU A 72 -0.70 11.97 -5.43
N ASP A 73 -1.21 11.08 -6.28
CA ASP A 73 -0.66 10.86 -7.62
C ASP A 73 -0.72 12.15 -8.47
N LYS A 74 -1.79 12.94 -8.35
CA LYS A 74 -1.92 14.25 -9.02
C LYS A 74 -0.88 15.24 -8.50
N GLN A 75 -0.79 15.44 -7.19
CA GLN A 75 0.11 16.42 -6.59
C GLN A 75 1.59 16.10 -6.91
N LEU A 76 1.97 14.83 -6.83
CA LEU A 76 3.33 14.37 -7.19
C LEU A 76 3.61 14.57 -8.69
N THR A 77 2.61 14.37 -9.55
CA THR A 77 2.72 14.63 -10.99
C THR A 77 2.89 16.12 -11.29
N GLU A 78 2.04 16.98 -10.71
CA GLU A 78 2.07 18.43 -10.93
C GLU A 78 3.39 19.07 -10.44
N ALA A 79 3.99 18.52 -9.38
CA ALA A 79 5.31 18.93 -8.90
C ALA A 79 6.48 18.28 -9.67
N GLY A 80 6.22 17.46 -10.68
CA GLY A 80 7.24 16.84 -11.52
C GLY A 80 8.08 15.75 -10.82
N VAL A 81 7.56 15.19 -9.72
CA VAL A 81 8.29 14.26 -8.83
C VAL A 81 8.41 12.86 -9.42
N LEU A 82 7.46 12.45 -10.27
CA LEU A 82 7.41 11.09 -10.78
C LEU A 82 8.25 10.95 -12.06
N SER A 83 9.36 10.22 -12.00
CA SER A 83 10.02 9.72 -13.22
C SER A 83 9.38 8.42 -13.71
N ARG A 84 8.95 7.57 -12.76
CA ARG A 84 8.34 6.28 -13.03
C ARG A 84 7.32 5.92 -11.95
N ARG A 85 6.23 5.26 -12.35
CA ARG A 85 5.14 4.83 -11.47
C ARG A 85 4.71 3.39 -11.74
N MET A 86 4.42 2.63 -10.69
CA MET A 86 3.92 1.24 -10.75
C MET A 86 3.20 0.83 -9.44
N PRO A 87 2.38 -0.22 -9.40
CA PRO A 87 1.90 -1.04 -10.52
C PRO A 87 0.51 -0.62 -11.03
N PHE A 88 -0.16 0.33 -10.37
CA PHE A 88 -1.51 0.75 -10.72
C PHE A 88 -1.77 2.19 -10.26
N GLN A 89 -2.59 2.93 -10.99
CA GLN A 89 -2.99 4.29 -10.66
C GLN A 89 -4.40 4.58 -11.16
N VAL A 90 -5.12 5.44 -10.44
CA VAL A 90 -6.42 5.98 -10.86
C VAL A 90 -6.43 7.47 -10.55
N ASP A 91 -5.65 8.22 -11.33
CA ASP A 91 -5.63 9.67 -11.26
C ASP A 91 -5.60 10.29 -12.67
N ASN A 92 -6.45 11.28 -12.92
CA ASN A 92 -6.61 11.86 -14.25
C ASN A 92 -5.43 12.75 -14.67
N THR A 93 -4.71 13.33 -13.72
CA THR A 93 -3.53 14.16 -14.00
C THR A 93 -2.35 13.26 -14.33
N LEU A 94 -2.06 12.27 -13.49
CA LEU A 94 -1.04 11.26 -13.73
C LEU A 94 -1.30 10.48 -15.02
N ARG A 95 -2.53 10.04 -15.28
CA ARG A 95 -2.89 9.34 -16.52
C ARG A 95 -2.53 10.17 -17.76
N ARG A 96 -2.78 11.48 -17.74
CA ARG A 96 -2.42 12.38 -18.84
C ARG A 96 -0.90 12.46 -19.01
N ALA A 97 -0.16 12.65 -17.93
CA ALA A 97 1.30 12.68 -17.97
C ALA A 97 1.91 11.37 -18.49
N ILE A 98 1.34 10.22 -18.11
CA ILE A 98 1.72 8.91 -18.65
C ILE A 98 1.47 8.83 -20.16
N ASN A 99 0.27 9.20 -20.60
CA ASN A 99 -0.10 9.15 -22.03
C ASN A 99 0.72 10.13 -22.90
N ASN A 100 1.24 11.20 -22.30
CA ASN A 100 2.15 12.14 -22.95
C ASN A 100 3.63 11.70 -22.92
N GLY A 101 3.95 10.59 -22.24
CA GLY A 101 5.33 10.10 -22.08
C GLY A 101 6.17 10.90 -21.07
N GLU A 102 5.55 11.72 -20.23
CA GLU A 102 6.21 12.53 -19.20
C GLU A 102 6.57 11.70 -17.95
N VAL A 103 5.76 10.67 -17.66
CA VAL A 103 5.97 9.70 -16.57
C VAL A 103 5.99 8.30 -17.14
N MET A 104 7.04 7.53 -16.87
CA MET A 104 7.09 6.13 -17.29
C MET A 104 6.17 5.28 -16.41
N PHE A 105 5.26 4.53 -17.00
CA PHE A 105 4.34 3.67 -16.24
C PHE A 105 4.55 2.20 -16.56
N ILE A 106 4.44 1.36 -15.54
CA ILE A 106 4.46 -0.10 -15.68
C ILE A 106 3.29 -0.62 -14.85
N ASP A 107 2.22 -1.03 -15.52
CA ASP A 107 1.20 -1.85 -14.91
C ASP A 107 1.66 -3.31 -14.81
N GLN A 108 1.47 -3.90 -13.63
CA GLN A 108 1.86 -5.27 -13.37
C GLN A 108 0.67 -6.03 -12.80
N HIS A 109 0.67 -7.35 -12.98
CA HIS A 109 -0.12 -8.23 -12.12
C HIS A 109 0.24 -7.93 -10.66
N LEU A 110 -0.76 -7.52 -9.87
CA LEU A 110 -0.51 -6.93 -8.54
C LEU A 110 0.24 -7.89 -7.59
N SER A 111 0.07 -9.21 -7.76
CA SER A 111 0.76 -10.23 -6.97
C SER A 111 2.23 -10.43 -7.35
N GLU A 112 2.65 -9.95 -8.53
CA GLU A 112 3.97 -10.27 -9.09
C GLU A 112 5.04 -9.23 -8.77
N THR A 113 4.67 -7.98 -8.49
CA THR A 113 5.63 -6.89 -8.20
C THR A 113 6.63 -7.30 -7.11
N VAL A 114 6.13 -7.84 -6.00
CA VAL A 114 6.95 -8.28 -4.88
C VAL A 114 7.71 -9.59 -5.14
N GLU A 115 7.20 -10.44 -6.05
CA GLU A 115 7.93 -11.63 -6.51
C GLU A 115 9.12 -11.24 -7.38
N GLN A 116 8.97 -10.23 -8.25
CA GLN A 116 10.07 -9.71 -9.06
C GLN A 116 11.14 -9.06 -8.16
N MET A 117 10.76 -8.28 -7.15
CA MET A 117 11.71 -7.65 -6.22
C MET A 117 12.50 -8.66 -5.38
N ARG A 118 11.82 -9.68 -4.83
CA ARG A 118 12.50 -10.66 -3.96
C ARG A 118 13.50 -11.52 -4.73
N ASN A 119 13.20 -11.80 -6.01
CA ASN A 119 14.06 -12.55 -6.92
C ASN A 119 14.98 -11.65 -7.77
N GLN A 120 15.16 -10.37 -7.40
CA GLN A 120 16.12 -9.45 -8.05
C GLN A 120 15.86 -9.12 -9.52
N GLN A 121 14.62 -9.32 -10.00
CA GLN A 121 14.19 -8.96 -11.36
C GLN A 121 13.66 -7.53 -11.45
N LEU A 122 13.32 -6.92 -10.31
CA LEU A 122 12.90 -5.54 -10.18
C LEU A 122 13.71 -4.87 -9.07
N LYS A 123 14.14 -3.63 -9.29
CA LYS A 123 14.88 -2.85 -8.28
C LYS A 123 14.03 -2.74 -6.99
N ARG A 124 14.64 -3.01 -5.84
CA ARG A 124 14.01 -2.86 -4.53
C ARG A 124 13.91 -1.36 -4.15
N PRO A 125 12.96 -0.98 -3.29
CA PRO A 125 12.91 0.38 -2.77
C PRO A 125 14.20 0.76 -2.04
N ASP A 126 14.67 1.99 -2.20
CA ASP A 126 15.72 2.56 -1.36
C ASP A 126 15.08 3.01 -0.02
N VAL A 127 13.87 3.58 -0.09
CA VAL A 127 13.06 4.02 1.07
C VAL A 127 11.66 3.42 1.00
N ALA A 128 11.14 2.96 2.13
CA ALA A 128 9.73 2.62 2.30
C ALA A 128 9.00 3.68 3.14
N VAL A 129 7.79 4.08 2.73
CA VAL A 129 6.93 5.01 3.48
C VAL A 129 5.60 4.32 3.74
N ILE A 130 5.38 3.92 5.00
CA ILE A 130 4.28 3.04 5.38
C ILE A 130 3.38 3.74 6.39
N GLU A 131 2.09 3.86 6.06
CA GLU A 131 1.08 4.29 7.02
C GLU A 131 0.78 3.18 8.03
N ALA A 132 0.64 3.56 9.30
CA ALA A 132 0.45 2.63 10.41
C ALA A 132 -0.52 3.15 11.46
N ILE A 133 -1.18 2.22 12.13
CA ILE A 133 -2.01 2.45 13.31
C ILE A 133 -1.14 2.64 14.54
N ALA A 134 -0.12 1.81 14.68
CA ALA A 134 0.78 1.75 15.81
C ALA A 134 2.07 1.01 15.43
N ILE A 135 3.08 1.16 16.28
CA ILE A 135 4.26 0.30 16.34
C ILE A 135 4.20 -0.46 17.66
N THR A 136 4.34 -1.78 17.59
CA THR A 136 4.28 -2.70 18.73
C THR A 136 5.52 -2.58 19.63
N GLU A 137 5.47 -3.25 20.79
CA GLU A 137 6.53 -3.29 21.80
C GLU A 137 7.84 -3.90 21.26
N ASP A 138 7.76 -4.80 20.29
CA ASP A 138 8.88 -5.42 19.59
C ASP A 138 9.26 -4.70 18.28
N GLY A 139 8.60 -3.58 17.95
CA GLY A 139 8.91 -2.75 16.79
C GLY A 139 8.20 -3.14 15.49
N GLY A 140 7.24 -4.06 15.55
CA GLY A 140 6.36 -4.41 14.43
C GLY A 140 5.41 -3.27 14.06
N ILE A 141 5.19 -3.07 12.76
CA ILE A 141 4.33 -2.01 12.23
C ILE A 141 2.91 -2.56 12.01
N ILE A 142 1.90 -1.99 12.67
CA ILE A 142 0.49 -2.33 12.46
C ILE A 142 -0.06 -1.52 11.28
N PRO A 143 -0.40 -2.14 10.12
CA PRO A 143 -0.95 -1.40 8.99
C PRO A 143 -2.31 -0.78 9.30
N THR A 144 -2.79 0.08 8.40
CA THR A 144 -4.09 0.74 8.52
C THR A 144 -5.18 -0.02 7.76
N THR A 145 -5.83 0.60 6.79
CA THR A 145 -6.99 0.09 6.05
C THR A 145 -6.61 -0.76 4.84
N SER A 146 -5.31 -0.94 4.57
CA SER A 146 -4.81 -1.90 3.59
C SER A 146 -3.46 -2.49 4.01
N VAL A 147 -3.13 -3.65 3.43
CA VAL A 147 -1.77 -4.22 3.51
C VAL A 147 -1.01 -3.92 2.22
N GLY A 148 -1.55 -4.35 1.07
CA GLY A 148 -0.91 -4.20 -0.23
C GLY A 148 0.51 -4.77 -0.24
N ASN A 149 1.45 -4.00 -0.78
CA ASN A 149 2.87 -4.37 -0.85
C ASN A 149 3.70 -3.92 0.37
N SER A 150 3.07 -3.30 1.37
CA SER A 150 3.73 -2.60 2.49
C SER A 150 4.72 -3.49 3.24
N ALA A 151 4.34 -4.75 3.53
CA ALA A 151 5.20 -5.69 4.22
C ALA A 151 6.51 -5.95 3.44
N SER A 152 6.39 -6.19 2.14
CA SER A 152 7.56 -6.40 1.28
C SER A 152 8.41 -5.15 1.14
N PHE A 153 7.80 -3.96 1.02
CA PHE A 153 8.55 -2.70 0.96
C PHE A 153 9.34 -2.44 2.25
N ALA A 154 8.72 -2.58 3.41
CA ALA A 154 9.38 -2.40 4.69
C ALA A 154 10.52 -3.40 4.89
N ILE A 155 10.35 -4.65 4.45
CA ILE A 155 11.40 -5.68 4.51
C ILE A 155 12.56 -5.36 3.54
N PHE A 156 12.26 -4.94 2.31
CA PHE A 156 13.28 -4.76 1.26
C PHE A 156 14.02 -3.42 1.30
N ALA A 157 13.39 -2.35 1.78
CA ALA A 157 13.99 -1.01 1.78
C ALA A 157 15.17 -0.91 2.74
N GLU A 158 16.11 -0.01 2.49
CA GLU A 158 17.21 0.26 3.44
C GLU A 158 16.71 1.14 4.60
N LYS A 159 15.87 2.13 4.28
CA LYS A 159 15.27 3.05 5.24
C LYS A 159 13.75 2.90 5.24
N VAL A 160 13.15 2.98 6.42
CA VAL A 160 11.69 2.95 6.61
C VAL A 160 11.26 4.22 7.31
N ILE A 161 10.26 4.88 6.74
CA ILE A 161 9.51 5.97 7.37
C ILE A 161 8.13 5.42 7.71
N VAL A 162 7.72 5.60 8.96
CA VAL A 162 6.39 5.18 9.43
C VAL A 162 5.54 6.41 9.66
N GLU A 163 4.36 6.45 9.05
CA GLU A 163 3.38 7.52 9.25
C GLU A 163 2.25 7.00 10.16
N ILE A 164 2.26 7.40 11.44
CA ILE A 164 1.22 7.03 12.41
C ILE A 164 -0.02 7.88 12.16
N ASN A 165 -1.11 7.25 11.72
CA ASN A 165 -2.36 7.93 11.46
C ASN A 165 -3.33 7.83 12.64
N THR A 166 -3.54 8.95 13.35
CA THR A 166 -4.43 9.03 14.52
C THR A 166 -5.90 9.22 14.18
N SER A 167 -6.25 9.39 12.90
CA SER A 167 -7.66 9.43 12.45
C SER A 167 -8.33 8.05 12.45
N LEU A 168 -7.54 6.98 12.62
CA LEU A 168 -7.99 5.60 12.58
C LEU A 168 -7.95 4.96 13.98
N SER A 169 -8.92 4.08 14.22
CA SER A 169 -9.04 3.34 15.49
C SER A 169 -7.85 2.40 15.71
N GLU A 170 -7.34 2.32 16.95
CA GLU A 170 -6.37 1.27 17.29
C GLU A 170 -6.95 -0.15 17.26
N SER A 171 -8.28 -0.29 17.14
CA SER A 171 -8.94 -1.60 16.93
C SER A 171 -8.63 -2.25 15.57
N PHE A 172 -7.93 -1.57 14.66
CA PHE A 172 -7.37 -2.20 13.47
C PHE A 172 -6.23 -3.18 13.82
N GLU A 173 -5.60 -3.04 14.98
CA GLU A 173 -4.61 -4.01 15.45
C GLU A 173 -5.25 -5.40 15.64
N GLY A 174 -4.68 -6.40 14.95
CA GLY A 174 -5.23 -7.76 14.90
C GLY A 174 -6.03 -8.07 13.65
N LEU A 175 -6.40 -7.07 12.83
CA LEU A 175 -7.14 -7.29 11.59
C LEU A 175 -6.30 -8.05 10.55
N HIS A 176 -5.04 -7.66 10.37
CA HIS A 176 -4.19 -8.10 9.26
C HIS A 176 -3.58 -9.50 9.49
N ASP A 177 -3.26 -10.19 8.40
CA ASP A 177 -2.49 -11.44 8.40
C ASP A 177 -1.31 -11.30 7.43
N ILE A 178 -0.13 -11.02 7.97
CA ILE A 178 1.09 -10.69 7.24
C ILE A 178 1.92 -11.95 7.05
N TYR A 179 1.91 -12.48 5.83
CA TYR A 179 2.68 -13.67 5.46
C TYR A 179 3.62 -13.37 4.29
N ILE A 180 4.87 -13.82 4.40
CA ILE A 180 5.87 -13.75 3.34
C ILE A 180 6.24 -15.19 2.93
N PRO A 181 6.08 -15.57 1.65
CA PRO A 181 6.48 -16.90 1.19
C PRO A 181 7.96 -17.19 1.47
N THR A 182 8.28 -18.45 1.75
CA THR A 182 9.67 -18.90 1.86
C THR A 182 10.43 -18.71 0.53
N TYR A 183 11.76 -18.68 0.61
CA TYR A 183 12.60 -18.24 -0.50
C TYR A 183 12.95 -19.39 -1.46
N ARG A 184 13.13 -19.06 -2.74
CA ARG A 184 13.67 -19.98 -3.76
C ARG A 184 15.16 -20.27 -3.46
N PRO A 185 15.70 -21.44 -3.86
CA PRO A 185 15.07 -22.47 -4.70
C PRO A 185 14.21 -23.48 -3.93
N THR A 186 14.23 -23.48 -2.60
CA THR A 186 13.53 -24.47 -1.75
C THR A 186 12.24 -23.92 -1.16
N ARG A 187 11.50 -23.12 -1.93
CA ARG A 187 10.23 -22.54 -1.48
C ARG A 187 9.24 -23.67 -1.17
N THR A 188 8.68 -23.62 0.03
CA THR A 188 7.58 -24.49 0.47
C THR A 188 6.24 -23.98 -0.05
N PRO A 189 5.19 -24.81 -0.10
CA PRO A 189 3.83 -24.35 -0.39
C PRO A 189 3.40 -23.24 0.58
N ILE A 190 2.54 -22.32 0.09
CA ILE A 190 1.80 -21.40 0.96
C ILE A 190 0.72 -22.22 1.67
N PRO A 191 0.70 -22.32 3.01
CA PRO A 191 -0.14 -23.27 3.72
C PRO A 191 -1.57 -22.73 3.96
N LEU A 192 -2.16 -22.04 2.98
CA LEU A 192 -3.53 -21.52 3.04
C LEU A 192 -4.47 -22.49 2.31
N THR A 193 -5.41 -23.09 3.03
CA THR A 193 -6.38 -24.04 2.48
C THR A 193 -7.83 -23.58 2.61
N LYS A 194 -8.09 -22.56 3.45
CA LYS A 194 -9.40 -21.92 3.62
C LYS A 194 -9.28 -20.39 3.64
N VAL A 195 -10.39 -19.71 3.36
CA VAL A 195 -10.44 -18.24 3.19
C VAL A 195 -10.27 -17.45 4.50
N ASP A 196 -10.48 -18.10 5.64
CA ASP A 196 -10.46 -17.53 6.99
C ASP A 196 -9.26 -17.98 7.83
N GLU A 197 -8.37 -18.79 7.24
CA GLU A 197 -7.13 -19.20 7.90
C GLU A 197 -6.16 -18.02 8.03
N ARG A 198 -5.54 -17.89 9.21
CA ARG A 198 -4.42 -16.98 9.46
C ARG A 198 -3.13 -17.77 9.43
N ILE A 199 -2.21 -17.38 8.57
CA ILE A 199 -0.93 -18.07 8.32
C ILE A 199 0.29 -17.22 8.65
N GLY A 200 0.09 -15.97 9.04
CA GLY A 200 1.14 -14.98 9.29
C GLY A 200 1.04 -14.32 10.66
N THR A 201 1.44 -13.05 10.70
CA THR A 201 1.46 -12.22 11.91
C THR A 201 0.51 -11.02 11.76
N THR A 202 0.10 -10.42 12.87
CA THR A 202 -0.78 -9.22 12.84
C THR A 202 -0.04 -7.91 12.56
N ALA A 203 1.30 -7.93 12.62
CA ALA A 203 2.18 -6.80 12.37
C ALA A 203 3.18 -7.12 11.25
N ILE A 204 3.65 -6.09 10.56
CA ILE A 204 4.79 -6.17 9.64
C ILE A 204 6.07 -6.16 10.48
N GLN A 205 6.81 -7.27 10.46
CA GLN A 205 8.04 -7.43 11.21
C GLN A 205 9.26 -7.00 10.39
N ILE A 206 10.04 -6.06 10.93
CA ILE A 206 11.30 -5.57 10.36
C ILE A 206 12.32 -5.33 11.49
N ASP A 207 13.60 -5.19 11.14
CA ASP A 207 14.58 -4.62 12.08
C ASP A 207 14.21 -3.16 12.39
N PRO A 208 13.91 -2.80 13.66
CA PRO A 208 13.52 -1.44 14.03
C PRO A 208 14.61 -0.40 13.75
N SER A 209 15.88 -0.80 13.64
CA SER A 209 16.98 0.11 13.29
C SER A 209 16.85 0.72 11.90
N LYS A 210 16.06 0.09 11.02
CA LYS A 210 15.73 0.62 9.68
C LYS A 210 14.77 1.80 9.73
N ILE A 211 14.06 2.01 10.84
CA ILE A 211 13.14 3.14 11.00
C ILE A 211 13.94 4.41 11.22
N VAL A 212 13.96 5.26 10.19
CA VAL A 212 14.71 6.54 10.19
C VAL A 212 13.86 7.73 10.60
N GLY A 213 12.54 7.60 10.54
CA GLY A 213 11.60 8.66 10.88
C GLY A 213 10.21 8.13 11.16
N ILE A 214 9.55 8.71 12.15
CA ILE A 214 8.15 8.47 12.48
C ILE A 214 7.42 9.81 12.42
N VAL A 215 6.37 9.88 11.61
CA VAL A 215 5.57 11.09 11.40
C VAL A 215 4.17 10.84 11.92
N PHE A 216 3.60 11.78 12.66
CA PHE A 216 2.18 11.73 13.02
C PHE A 216 1.33 12.47 11.98
N ASN A 217 0.19 11.89 11.64
CA ASN A 217 -0.82 12.43 10.74
C ASN A 217 -2.22 12.11 11.29
N ASP A 218 -3.23 12.88 10.93
CA ASP A 218 -4.65 12.68 11.27
C ASP A 218 -5.59 12.81 10.05
N THR A 219 -5.05 12.60 8.85
CA THR A 219 -5.82 12.68 7.59
C THR A 219 -6.51 11.35 7.28
N HIS A 220 -7.83 11.39 7.03
CA HIS A 220 -8.60 10.22 6.62
C HIS A 220 -8.26 9.72 5.21
N ASP A 221 -8.57 8.45 4.93
CA ASP A 221 -8.58 7.93 3.57
C ASP A 221 -9.66 8.62 2.71
N SER A 222 -9.38 8.77 1.42
CA SER A 222 -10.41 9.22 0.49
C SER A 222 -11.48 8.15 0.33
N PRO A 223 -12.78 8.48 0.44
CA PRO A 223 -13.84 7.50 0.31
C PRO A 223 -13.88 6.92 -1.12
N SER A 224 -14.49 5.74 -1.22
CA SER A 224 -14.81 5.15 -2.51
C SER A 224 -15.83 6.02 -3.26
N THR A 225 -15.73 6.03 -4.58
CA THR A 225 -16.64 6.76 -5.49
C THR A 225 -17.59 5.82 -6.20
N VAL A 226 -17.91 4.66 -5.62
CA VAL A 226 -18.93 3.77 -6.20
C VAL A 226 -20.26 4.53 -6.30
N THR A 227 -20.93 4.40 -7.44
CA THR A 227 -22.26 4.95 -7.63
C THR A 227 -23.31 3.93 -7.17
N PRO A 228 -24.53 4.37 -6.82
CA PRO A 228 -25.66 3.47 -6.69
C PRO A 228 -25.87 2.65 -7.98
N PRO A 229 -26.38 1.41 -7.89
CA PRO A 229 -26.77 0.65 -9.07
C PRO A 229 -27.81 1.40 -9.91
N ASP A 230 -27.72 1.24 -11.22
CA ASP A 230 -28.65 1.69 -12.24
C ASP A 230 -29.29 0.49 -12.98
N ASP A 231 -30.19 0.76 -13.93
CA ASP A 231 -30.89 -0.29 -14.68
C ASP A 231 -29.93 -1.20 -15.47
N GLU A 232 -28.82 -0.66 -15.96
CA GLU A 232 -27.83 -1.41 -16.73
C GLU A 232 -27.04 -2.36 -15.82
N THR A 233 -26.49 -1.86 -14.71
CA THR A 233 -25.76 -2.66 -13.72
C THR A 233 -26.66 -3.68 -13.02
N GLN A 234 -27.92 -3.34 -12.76
CA GLN A 234 -28.92 -4.30 -12.27
C GLN A 234 -29.22 -5.39 -13.31
N GLY A 235 -29.32 -5.03 -14.60
CA GLY A 235 -29.46 -5.99 -15.69
C GLY A 235 -28.30 -6.98 -15.76
N ILE A 236 -27.06 -6.49 -15.66
CA ILE A 236 -25.85 -7.32 -15.58
C ILE A 236 -25.92 -8.29 -14.39
N ALA A 237 -26.25 -7.78 -13.19
CA ALA A 237 -26.37 -8.60 -11.99
C ALA A 237 -27.44 -9.69 -12.14
N ASN A 238 -28.61 -9.35 -12.70
CA ASN A 238 -29.70 -10.31 -12.91
C ASN A 238 -29.28 -11.46 -13.84
N HIS A 239 -28.59 -11.16 -14.94
CA HIS A 239 -28.09 -12.19 -15.84
C HIS A 239 -27.05 -13.11 -15.15
N LEU A 240 -26.16 -12.53 -14.33
CA LEU A 240 -25.15 -13.29 -13.60
C LEU A 240 -25.78 -14.16 -12.50
N ILE A 241 -26.78 -13.65 -11.79
CA ILE A 241 -27.54 -14.42 -10.78
C ILE A 241 -28.25 -15.59 -11.45
N ALA A 242 -28.98 -15.36 -12.54
CA ALA A 242 -29.69 -16.41 -13.25
C ALA A 242 -28.73 -17.51 -13.77
N PHE A 243 -27.53 -17.12 -14.20
CA PHE A 243 -26.47 -18.07 -14.54
C PHE A 243 -26.06 -18.91 -13.32
N PHE A 244 -25.75 -18.31 -12.17
CA PHE A 244 -25.36 -19.06 -10.97
C PHE A 244 -26.49 -19.95 -10.43
N GLU A 245 -27.74 -19.50 -10.46
CA GLU A 245 -28.90 -20.31 -10.08
C GLU A 245 -29.00 -21.58 -10.95
N LYS A 246 -28.75 -21.44 -12.25
CA LYS A 246 -28.72 -22.57 -13.19
C LYS A 246 -27.55 -23.52 -12.91
N GLU A 247 -26.34 -23.00 -12.67
CA GLU A 247 -25.18 -23.83 -12.32
C GLU A 247 -25.41 -24.64 -11.03
N VAL A 248 -26.10 -24.04 -10.04
CA VAL A 248 -26.49 -24.72 -8.80
C VAL A 248 -27.57 -25.78 -9.08
N ALA A 249 -28.60 -25.44 -9.86
CA ALA A 249 -29.68 -26.36 -10.20
C ALA A 249 -29.19 -27.60 -10.99
N GLU A 250 -28.19 -27.42 -11.84
CA GLU A 250 -27.58 -28.50 -12.64
C GLU A 250 -26.44 -29.22 -11.90
N GLY A 251 -26.16 -28.85 -10.65
CA GLY A 251 -25.19 -29.53 -9.78
C GLY A 251 -23.72 -29.26 -10.11
N ARG A 252 -23.41 -28.24 -10.92
CA ARG A 252 -22.03 -27.82 -11.25
C ARG A 252 -21.42 -26.90 -10.21
N LEU A 253 -22.25 -26.21 -9.44
CA LEU A 253 -21.83 -25.30 -8.38
C LEU A 253 -22.58 -25.63 -7.08
N PRO A 254 -21.93 -25.60 -5.90
CA PRO A 254 -22.65 -25.77 -4.65
C PRO A 254 -23.51 -24.54 -4.32
N LYS A 255 -24.47 -24.69 -3.40
CA LYS A 255 -25.42 -23.62 -3.03
C LYS A 255 -24.76 -22.38 -2.42
N ASN A 256 -23.58 -22.54 -1.81
CA ASN A 256 -22.76 -21.44 -1.29
C ASN A 256 -21.80 -20.86 -2.34
N LEU A 257 -21.98 -21.23 -3.61
CA LEU A 257 -21.15 -20.83 -4.75
C LEU A 257 -19.69 -21.29 -4.61
N GLY A 258 -18.85 -20.39 -4.10
CA GLY A 258 -17.43 -20.55 -3.87
C GLY A 258 -16.89 -19.23 -3.32
N PRO A 259 -15.59 -19.15 -2.99
CA PRO A 259 -14.95 -17.88 -2.65
C PRO A 259 -15.10 -16.86 -3.81
N LEU A 260 -15.64 -15.68 -3.51
CA LEU A 260 -15.93 -14.64 -4.50
C LEU A 260 -14.86 -13.54 -4.45
N GLN A 261 -14.45 -13.07 -5.62
CA GLN A 261 -13.69 -11.83 -5.80
C GLN A 261 -14.51 -10.89 -6.69
N ALA A 262 -14.62 -9.63 -6.29
CA ALA A 262 -15.33 -8.56 -7.00
C ALA A 262 -14.48 -7.29 -7.02
#